data_AF-A0A9E0YHS6-F1
#
_entry.id   AF-A0A9E0YHS6-F1
#
_cell.length_a   1.000
_cell.length_b   1.000
_cell.length_c   1.000
_cell.angle_alpha   90.00
_cell.angle_beta   90.00
_cell.angle_gamma   90.00
#
_symmetry.space_group_name_H-M   'P 1'
#
loop_
_entity.id
_entity.type
_entity.pdbx_description
1 polymer ?
#
loop_
_entity_poly.entity_id
_entity_poly.type
_entity_poly.pdbx_seq_one_letter_code
_entity_poly.pdbx_strand_id
1 'polypeptide(L)'
;ILSMTGGSMGGMQVLQWCVQYPEMVQSAIPMATTMRHSALAIAFNEVARQAIIADPNWCNGNYYGGKKPDLGLSVARMIGHITYLSDEAMRRKFGRQLQDRADLSYQFDVDFQVESYLRHQGAKFVERFDANSFLYITKAADYFDLTRFENANSAVRVFSVAAARFMVISFTSDWLYPTYQSREMVQAMKKGGLLDVSFCEVEAQWGHDAFLLPNERLTNLVRGFIDSVYRDAK
;
A
#
# COMPACT_ATOMS: atom_id res chain seq x y z
N ILE A 1 -13.92 13.85 -14.66
CA ILE A 1 -13.46 13.86 -13.25
C ILE A 1 -12.29 14.84 -13.14
N LEU A 2 -12.36 15.82 -12.22
CA LEU A 2 -11.29 16.83 -12.06
C LEU A 2 -9.98 16.18 -11.61
N SER A 3 -10.02 15.37 -10.54
CA SER A 3 -8.86 14.65 -10.04
C SER A 3 -9.23 13.28 -9.47
N MET A 4 -8.42 12.27 -9.74
CA MET A 4 -8.46 10.96 -9.06
C MET A 4 -7.25 10.83 -8.14
N THR A 5 -7.46 10.42 -6.90
CA THR A 5 -6.38 10.22 -5.92
C THR A 5 -6.49 8.84 -5.29
N GLY A 6 -5.33 8.24 -5.00
CA GLY A 6 -5.28 6.90 -4.44
C GLY A 6 -3.93 6.60 -3.83
N GLY A 7 -3.95 6.16 -2.58
CA GLY A 7 -2.79 5.63 -1.86
C GLY A 7 -2.69 4.12 -2.01
N SER A 8 -1.47 3.56 -2.01
CA SER A 8 -1.26 2.10 -1.98
C SER A 8 -1.93 1.39 -3.16
N MET A 9 -2.66 0.30 -2.91
CA MET A 9 -3.51 -0.37 -3.90
C MET A 9 -4.52 0.59 -4.57
N GLY A 10 -5.02 1.61 -3.87
CA GLY A 10 -5.87 2.64 -4.48
C GLY A 10 -5.12 3.43 -5.56
N GLY A 11 -3.81 3.63 -5.39
CA GLY A 11 -2.95 4.23 -6.42
C GLY A 11 -2.84 3.35 -7.67
N MET A 12 -2.84 2.02 -7.52
CA MET A 12 -2.87 1.10 -8.66
C MET A 12 -4.17 1.24 -9.47
N GLN A 13 -5.30 1.40 -8.75
CA GLN A 13 -6.59 1.64 -9.38
C GLN A 13 -6.62 2.98 -10.12
N VAL A 14 -6.04 4.04 -9.54
CA VAL A 14 -5.87 5.34 -10.22
C VAL A 14 -5.08 5.18 -11.51
N LEU A 15 -3.94 4.47 -11.47
CA LEU A 15 -3.11 4.23 -12.65
C LEU A 15 -3.87 3.45 -13.72
N GLN A 16 -4.57 2.37 -13.34
CA GLN A 16 -5.40 1.57 -14.24
C GLN A 16 -6.49 2.43 -14.91
N TRP A 17 -7.17 3.27 -14.13
CA TRP A 17 -8.19 4.18 -14.65
C TRP A 17 -7.65 5.16 -15.67
N CYS A 18 -6.45 5.73 -15.42
CA CYS A 18 -5.86 6.72 -16.32
C CYS A 18 -5.47 6.13 -17.68
N VAL A 19 -5.15 4.83 -17.75
CA VAL A 19 -4.78 4.17 -19.02
C VAL A 19 -5.99 3.55 -19.71
N GLN A 20 -6.95 3.04 -18.94
CA GLN A 20 -8.14 2.38 -19.48
C GLN A 20 -9.22 3.38 -19.93
N TYR A 21 -9.28 4.54 -19.28
CA TYR A 21 -10.30 5.56 -19.53
C TYR A 21 -9.68 6.96 -19.60
N PRO A 22 -8.79 7.21 -20.57
CA PRO A 22 -7.93 8.39 -20.59
C PRO A 22 -8.69 9.73 -20.66
N GLU A 23 -9.88 9.74 -21.25
CA GLU A 23 -10.72 10.95 -21.36
C GLU A 23 -11.55 11.26 -20.10
N MET A 24 -11.70 10.29 -19.18
CA MET A 24 -12.57 10.48 -18.00
C MET A 24 -11.92 11.32 -16.89
N VAL A 25 -10.59 11.44 -16.89
CA VAL A 25 -9.81 11.96 -15.77
C VAL A 25 -8.87 13.06 -16.24
N GLN A 26 -9.05 14.27 -15.70
CA GLN A 26 -8.19 15.41 -16.04
C GLN A 26 -6.85 15.37 -15.31
N SER A 27 -6.84 14.88 -14.06
CA SER A 27 -5.61 14.76 -13.28
C SER A 27 -5.61 13.56 -12.32
N ALA A 28 -4.43 13.08 -11.96
CA ALA A 28 -4.23 11.91 -11.13
C ALA A 28 -3.15 12.11 -10.07
N ILE A 29 -3.43 11.65 -8.86
CA ILE A 29 -2.55 11.73 -7.69
C ILE A 29 -2.33 10.31 -7.11
N PRO A 30 -1.51 9.47 -7.77
CA PRO A 30 -1.07 8.20 -7.20
C PRO A 30 -0.03 8.47 -6.09
N MET A 31 -0.31 7.94 -4.89
CA MET A 31 0.53 8.14 -3.70
C MET A 31 0.97 6.79 -3.14
N ALA A 32 2.20 6.68 -2.65
CA ALA A 32 2.72 5.46 -2.01
C ALA A 32 2.27 4.21 -2.79
N THR A 33 2.62 4.11 -4.07
CA THR A 33 2.11 3.06 -4.96
C THR A 33 3.14 2.69 -6.01
N THR A 34 2.83 1.69 -6.83
CA THR A 34 3.72 1.14 -7.84
C THR A 34 2.93 0.70 -9.08
N MET A 35 3.61 0.57 -10.22
CA MET A 35 3.03 0.03 -11.46
C MET A 35 2.82 -1.49 -11.40
N ARG A 36 3.51 -2.18 -10.48
CA ARG A 36 3.41 -3.61 -10.20
C ARG A 36 4.09 -3.94 -8.88
N HIS A 37 3.69 -5.01 -8.22
CA HIS A 37 4.37 -5.45 -7.01
C HIS A 37 5.82 -5.90 -7.26
N SER A 38 6.69 -5.64 -6.28
CA SER A 38 8.04 -6.22 -6.23
C SER A 38 7.99 -7.67 -5.75
N ALA A 39 9.07 -8.41 -5.98
CA ALA A 39 9.21 -9.77 -5.43
C ALA A 39 9.03 -9.80 -3.91
N LEU A 40 9.52 -8.78 -3.20
CA LEU A 40 9.40 -8.67 -1.75
C LEU A 40 7.95 -8.44 -1.31
N ALA A 41 7.21 -7.54 -1.99
CA ALA A 41 5.80 -7.32 -1.71
C ALA A 41 4.96 -8.59 -1.94
N ILE A 42 5.23 -9.32 -3.02
CA ILE A 42 4.59 -10.61 -3.31
C ILE A 42 4.90 -11.64 -2.23
N ALA A 43 6.15 -11.71 -1.75
CA ALA A 43 6.55 -12.64 -0.70
C ALA A 43 5.80 -12.39 0.62
N PHE A 44 5.67 -11.13 1.05
CA PHE A 44 4.90 -10.81 2.26
C PHE A 44 3.43 -11.18 2.13
N ASN A 45 2.82 -10.86 0.99
CA ASN A 45 1.43 -11.22 0.72
C ASN A 45 1.25 -12.74 0.69
N GLU A 46 2.19 -13.49 0.12
CA GLU A 46 2.15 -14.95 0.10
C GLU A 46 2.18 -15.55 1.50
N VAL A 47 3.12 -15.13 2.36
CA VAL A 47 3.19 -15.64 3.74
C VAL A 47 1.92 -15.29 4.52
N ALA A 48 1.38 -14.08 4.33
CA ALA A 48 0.13 -13.67 4.96
C ALA A 48 -1.06 -14.54 4.49
N ARG A 49 -1.16 -14.85 3.20
CA ARG A 49 -2.20 -15.76 2.67
C ARG A 49 -2.05 -17.17 3.21
N GLN A 50 -0.81 -17.69 3.28
CA GLN A 50 -0.55 -19.03 3.83
C GLN A 50 -0.96 -19.13 5.30
N ALA A 51 -0.78 -18.08 6.09
CA ALA A 51 -1.25 -18.05 7.48
C ALA A 51 -2.77 -18.27 7.58
N ILE A 52 -3.56 -17.68 6.68
CA ILE A 52 -5.02 -17.87 6.61
C ILE A 52 -5.36 -19.27 6.11
N ILE A 53 -4.73 -19.71 5.01
CA ILE A 53 -5.02 -21.00 4.36
C ILE A 53 -4.69 -22.18 5.28
N ALA A 54 -3.64 -22.05 6.10
CA ALA A 54 -3.22 -23.08 7.06
C ALA A 54 -4.09 -23.11 8.33
N ASP A 55 -4.95 -22.12 8.57
CA ASP A 55 -5.86 -22.14 9.71
C ASP A 55 -6.89 -23.27 9.55
N PRO A 56 -7.00 -24.21 10.52
CA PRO A 56 -7.96 -25.31 10.43
C PRO A 56 -9.42 -24.87 10.27
N ASN A 57 -9.74 -23.66 10.72
CA ASN A 57 -11.09 -23.09 10.63
C ASN A 57 -11.35 -22.39 9.28
N TRP A 58 -10.36 -22.27 8.38
CA TRP A 58 -10.60 -21.65 7.07
C TRP A 58 -11.51 -22.53 6.19
N CYS A 59 -11.49 -23.85 6.37
CA CYS A 59 -12.40 -24.77 5.71
C CYS A 59 -12.51 -24.56 4.18
N ASN A 60 -11.37 -24.35 3.49
CA ASN A 60 -11.32 -24.02 2.06
C ASN A 60 -12.21 -22.84 1.65
N GLY A 61 -12.32 -21.83 2.52
CA GLY A 61 -13.13 -20.64 2.33
C GLY A 61 -14.59 -20.78 2.77
N ASN A 62 -15.05 -21.96 3.18
CA ASN A 62 -16.44 -22.25 3.55
C ASN A 62 -16.69 -22.14 5.07
N TYR A 63 -16.12 -21.13 5.74
CA TYR A 63 -16.18 -20.99 7.20
C TYR A 63 -17.39 -20.21 7.73
N TYR A 64 -18.23 -19.62 6.87
CA TYR A 64 -19.30 -18.71 7.29
C TYR A 64 -20.38 -19.34 8.18
N GLY A 65 -20.52 -20.67 8.18
CA GLY A 65 -21.43 -21.41 9.05
C GLY A 65 -20.80 -21.92 10.36
N GLY A 66 -19.54 -21.59 10.63
CA GLY A 66 -18.78 -22.15 11.75
C GLY A 66 -17.77 -21.18 12.36
N LYS A 67 -16.70 -21.74 12.95
CA LYS A 67 -15.58 -20.95 13.47
C LYS A 67 -14.84 -20.30 12.30
N LYS A 68 -14.43 -19.05 12.47
CA LYS A 68 -13.65 -18.30 11.47
C LYS A 68 -12.15 -18.58 11.64
N PRO A 69 -11.34 -18.41 10.58
CA PRO A 69 -9.88 -18.52 10.64
C PRO A 69 -9.22 -17.30 11.29
N ASP A 70 -9.64 -17.00 12.52
CA ASP A 70 -9.27 -15.78 13.24
C ASP A 70 -7.77 -15.75 13.57
N LEU A 71 -7.16 -16.91 13.85
CA LEU A 71 -5.74 -17.00 14.14
C LEU A 71 -4.93 -16.70 12.88
N GLY A 72 -5.26 -17.35 11.77
CA GLY A 72 -4.60 -17.14 10.49
C GLY A 72 -4.72 -15.69 10.00
N LEU A 73 -5.91 -15.10 10.10
CA LEU A 73 -6.16 -13.71 9.73
C LEU A 73 -5.42 -12.71 10.64
N SER A 74 -5.34 -13.00 11.94
CA SER A 74 -4.57 -12.20 12.89
C SER A 74 -3.07 -12.20 12.56
N VAL A 75 -2.50 -13.37 12.26
CA VAL A 75 -1.10 -13.49 11.82
C VAL A 75 -0.85 -12.78 10.50
N ALA A 76 -1.73 -12.94 9.52
CA ALA A 76 -1.68 -12.21 8.25
C ALA A 76 -1.67 -10.68 8.48
N ARG A 77 -2.50 -10.20 9.41
CA ARG A 77 -2.50 -8.79 9.79
C ARG A 77 -1.21 -8.37 10.46
N MET A 78 -0.66 -9.16 11.37
CA MET A 78 0.61 -8.84 12.03
C MET A 78 1.74 -8.67 11.01
N ILE A 79 1.83 -9.58 10.03
CA ILE A 79 2.82 -9.49 8.93
C ILE A 79 2.64 -8.19 8.15
N GLY A 80 1.42 -7.89 7.68
CA GLY A 80 1.16 -6.65 6.95
C GLY A 80 1.44 -5.40 7.80
N HIS A 81 1.11 -5.44 9.08
CA HIS A 81 1.33 -4.30 9.98
C HIS A 81 2.82 -3.97 10.16
N ILE A 82 3.69 -4.98 10.12
CA ILE A 82 5.15 -4.78 10.11
C ILE A 82 5.57 -4.08 8.81
N THR A 83 4.99 -4.45 7.66
CA THR A 83 5.34 -3.85 6.38
C THR A 83 4.90 -2.41 6.20
N TYR A 84 3.92 -1.96 7.00
CA TYR A 84 3.44 -0.58 6.90
C TYR A 84 4.26 0.41 7.72
N LEU A 85 4.99 -0.05 8.74
CA LEU A 85 5.79 0.77 9.64
C LEU A 85 7.26 0.83 9.20
N SER A 86 7.94 1.92 9.52
CA SER A 86 9.39 2.03 9.31
C SER A 86 10.19 1.41 10.47
N ASP A 87 11.45 1.01 10.21
CA ASP A 87 12.39 0.58 11.25
C ASP A 87 12.54 1.66 12.34
N GLU A 88 12.68 2.92 11.94
CA GLU A 88 12.80 4.04 12.87
C GLU A 88 11.58 4.17 13.78
N ALA A 89 10.36 4.06 13.22
CA ALA A 89 9.12 4.11 13.99
C ALA A 89 9.02 2.94 14.98
N MET A 90 9.40 1.73 14.57
CA MET A 90 9.42 0.54 15.43
C MET A 90 10.43 0.68 16.57
N ARG A 91 11.65 1.13 16.27
CA ARG A 91 12.69 1.38 17.27
C ARG A 91 12.28 2.44 18.28
N ARG A 92 11.75 3.57 17.82
CA ARG A 92 11.32 4.67 18.68
C ARG A 92 10.15 4.27 19.57
N LYS A 93 9.19 3.52 19.03
CA LYS A 93 7.96 3.17 19.74
C LYS A 93 8.14 2.02 20.75
N PHE A 94 8.97 1.02 20.43
CA PHE A 94 9.07 -0.20 21.23
C PHE A 94 10.49 -0.51 21.71
N GLY A 95 11.50 -0.29 20.86
CA GLY A 95 12.88 -0.71 21.13
C GLY A 95 12.94 -2.18 21.54
N ARG A 96 13.52 -2.46 22.71
CA ARG A 96 13.56 -3.79 23.34
C ARG A 96 12.80 -3.81 24.68
N GLN A 97 11.80 -2.96 24.85
CA GLN A 97 11.09 -2.83 26.12
C GLN A 97 10.23 -4.07 26.40
N LEU A 98 10.27 -4.53 27.66
CA LEU A 98 9.45 -5.64 28.14
C LEU A 98 8.01 -5.18 28.44
N GLN A 99 7.05 -6.09 28.30
CA GLN A 99 5.64 -5.86 28.62
C GLN A 99 5.38 -6.24 30.08
N ASP A 100 5.12 -5.25 30.93
CA ASP A 100 4.70 -5.42 32.35
C ASP A 100 5.57 -6.40 33.16
N ARG A 101 6.87 -6.52 32.82
CA ARG A 101 7.82 -7.48 33.37
C ARG A 101 9.22 -6.90 33.55
N ALA A 102 9.95 -7.43 34.52
CA ALA A 102 11.33 -7.04 34.82
C ALA A 102 12.38 -7.90 34.09
N ASP A 103 12.08 -9.17 33.84
CA ASP A 103 12.99 -10.14 33.23
C ASP A 103 12.30 -10.96 32.12
N LEU A 104 13.10 -11.57 31.25
CA LEU A 104 12.64 -12.46 30.18
C LEU A 104 12.02 -13.74 30.78
N SER A 105 10.90 -14.19 30.21
CA SER A 105 10.26 -15.43 30.68
C SER A 105 10.91 -16.69 30.11
N TYR A 106 11.65 -16.57 29.01
CA TYR A 106 12.19 -17.70 28.24
C TYR A 106 11.11 -18.70 27.80
N GLN A 107 9.89 -18.21 27.57
CA GLN A 107 8.74 -18.97 27.07
C GLN A 107 8.25 -18.36 25.74
N PHE A 108 7.26 -18.99 25.10
CA PHE A 108 6.63 -18.47 23.88
C PHE A 108 5.47 -17.48 24.15
N ASP A 109 5.34 -17.01 25.39
CA ASP A 109 4.38 -15.96 25.73
C ASP A 109 4.97 -14.56 25.50
N VAL A 110 4.17 -13.50 25.65
CA VAL A 110 4.61 -12.11 25.43
C VAL A 110 5.68 -11.73 26.44
N ASP A 111 6.87 -11.39 25.94
CA ASP A 111 7.91 -10.73 26.72
C ASP A 111 8.06 -9.27 26.31
N PHE A 112 7.90 -8.95 25.02
CA PHE A 112 8.14 -7.61 24.49
C PHE A 112 6.85 -6.83 24.19
N GLN A 113 6.90 -5.51 24.40
CA GLN A 113 5.76 -4.63 24.08
C GLN A 113 5.33 -4.71 22.61
N VAL A 114 6.29 -4.91 21.70
CA VAL A 114 6.00 -5.06 20.26
C VAL A 114 5.15 -6.30 19.97
N GLU A 115 5.36 -7.39 20.70
CA GLU A 115 4.57 -8.62 20.56
C GLU A 115 3.15 -8.41 21.04
N SER A 116 2.99 -7.78 22.22
CA SER A 116 1.68 -7.37 22.76
C SER A 116 0.92 -6.49 21.79
N TYR A 117 1.60 -5.48 21.24
CA TYR A 117 1.03 -4.56 20.28
C TYR A 117 0.57 -5.26 18.99
N LEU A 118 1.39 -6.13 18.41
CA LEU A 118 1.02 -6.87 17.20
C LEU A 118 -0.16 -7.81 17.45
N ARG A 119 -0.17 -8.54 18.58
CA ARG A 119 -1.31 -9.39 18.97
C ARG A 119 -2.61 -8.57 19.08
N HIS A 120 -2.54 -7.38 19.71
CA HIS A 120 -3.69 -6.48 19.83
C HIS A 120 -4.19 -5.94 18.48
N GLN A 121 -3.28 -5.52 17.60
CA GLN A 121 -3.64 -5.04 16.25
C GLN A 121 -4.24 -6.16 15.39
N GLY A 122 -3.72 -7.39 15.52
CA GLY A 122 -4.25 -8.58 14.88
C GLY A 122 -5.69 -8.87 15.32
N ALA A 123 -5.91 -8.94 16.64
CA ALA A 123 -7.25 -9.19 17.21
C ALA A 123 -8.29 -8.15 16.74
N LYS A 124 -7.96 -6.85 16.83
CA LYS A 124 -8.84 -5.78 16.37
C LYS A 124 -9.18 -5.83 14.88
N PHE A 125 -8.27 -6.35 14.05
CA PHE A 125 -8.49 -6.42 12.61
C PHE A 125 -9.46 -7.55 12.24
N VAL A 126 -9.37 -8.68 12.93
CA VAL A 126 -10.25 -9.84 12.72
C VAL A 126 -11.73 -9.47 12.93
N GLU A 127 -12.03 -8.58 13.87
CA GLU A 127 -13.41 -8.12 14.15
C GLU A 127 -14.05 -7.40 12.96
N ARG A 128 -13.26 -6.82 12.05
CA ARG A 128 -13.74 -5.91 10.99
C ARG A 128 -13.37 -6.32 9.57
N PHE A 129 -12.71 -7.47 9.39
CA PHE A 129 -12.24 -7.89 8.08
C PHE A 129 -12.51 -9.38 7.84
N ASP A 130 -12.79 -9.71 6.58
CA ASP A 130 -13.09 -11.07 6.15
C ASP A 130 -11.85 -11.75 5.54
N ALA A 131 -11.60 -13.00 5.92
CA ALA A 131 -10.40 -13.73 5.52
C ALA A 131 -10.35 -14.00 4.01
N ASN A 132 -11.46 -14.42 3.40
CA ASN A 132 -11.55 -14.60 1.96
C ASN A 132 -11.31 -13.27 1.22
N SER A 133 -11.91 -12.18 1.69
CA SER A 133 -11.69 -10.84 1.13
C SER A 133 -10.20 -10.46 1.17
N PHE A 134 -9.49 -10.77 2.25
CA PHE A 134 -8.04 -10.56 2.35
C PHE A 134 -7.28 -11.36 1.28
N LEU A 135 -7.61 -12.64 1.09
CA LEU A 135 -6.99 -13.49 0.07
C LEU A 135 -7.18 -12.89 -1.34
N TYR A 136 -8.41 -12.51 -1.70
CA TYR A 136 -8.71 -11.96 -3.02
C TYR A 136 -8.05 -10.60 -3.25
N ILE A 137 -8.12 -9.69 -2.28
CA ILE A 137 -7.55 -8.35 -2.40
C ILE A 137 -6.03 -8.41 -2.56
N THR A 138 -5.34 -9.17 -1.71
CA THR A 138 -3.88 -9.30 -1.79
C THR A 138 -3.43 -10.00 -3.06
N LYS A 139 -4.20 -10.99 -3.54
CA LYS A 139 -3.88 -11.68 -4.80
C LYS A 139 -4.10 -10.77 -6.01
N ALA A 140 -5.17 -9.96 -6.00
CA ALA A 140 -5.41 -8.96 -7.04
C ALA A 140 -4.28 -7.93 -7.11
N ALA A 141 -3.79 -7.47 -5.96
CA ALA A 141 -2.64 -6.56 -5.91
C ALA A 141 -1.34 -7.21 -6.44
N ASP A 142 -1.11 -8.49 -6.14
CA ASP A 142 0.04 -9.24 -6.70
C ASP A 142 -0.05 -9.47 -8.21
N TYR A 143 -1.26 -9.65 -8.74
CA TYR A 143 -1.49 -9.81 -10.19
C TYR A 143 -1.46 -8.51 -10.98
N PHE A 144 -1.62 -7.37 -10.30
CA PHE A 144 -1.58 -6.08 -10.95
C PHE A 144 -0.20 -5.82 -11.56
N ASP A 145 -0.18 -5.66 -12.88
CA ASP A 145 0.98 -5.20 -13.63
C ASP A 145 0.49 -4.27 -14.75
N LEU A 146 0.54 -2.97 -14.48
CA LEU A 146 0.12 -1.94 -15.43
C LEU A 146 0.87 -2.06 -16.76
N THR A 147 2.13 -2.50 -16.74
CA THR A 147 2.97 -2.58 -17.95
C THR A 147 2.49 -3.63 -18.96
N ARG A 148 1.59 -4.53 -18.54
CA ARG A 148 0.99 -5.56 -19.40
C ARG A 148 -0.35 -5.15 -20.01
N PHE A 149 -0.92 -4.01 -19.60
CA PHE A 149 -2.17 -3.53 -20.15
C PHE A 149 -2.09 -3.45 -21.68
N GLU A 150 -3.09 -4.03 -22.37
CA GLU A 150 -3.18 -4.15 -23.83
C GLU A 150 -1.89 -4.64 -24.53
N ASN A 151 -1.14 -5.55 -23.89
CA ASN A 151 0.13 -6.08 -24.41
C ASN A 151 1.18 -4.99 -24.69
N ALA A 152 1.15 -3.89 -23.93
CA ALA A 152 2.13 -2.81 -24.05
C ALA A 152 3.57 -3.32 -23.84
N ASN A 153 3.77 -4.20 -22.84
CA ASN A 153 5.05 -4.76 -22.41
C ASN A 153 6.12 -3.68 -22.11
N SER A 154 5.68 -2.45 -21.81
CA SER A 154 6.53 -1.30 -21.56
C SER A 154 5.75 -0.24 -20.79
N ALA A 155 6.34 0.28 -19.73
CA ALA A 155 5.76 1.39 -18.96
C ALA A 155 5.62 2.67 -19.82
N VAL A 156 6.53 2.92 -20.75
CA VAL A 156 6.44 4.09 -21.63
C VAL A 156 5.24 3.96 -22.58
N ARG A 157 5.03 2.77 -23.14
CA ARG A 157 3.92 2.51 -24.07
C ARG A 157 2.57 2.50 -23.38
N VAL A 158 2.48 1.99 -22.15
CA VAL A 158 1.19 2.02 -21.43
C VAL A 158 0.80 3.45 -21.05
N PHE A 159 1.75 4.31 -20.69
CA PHE A 159 1.43 5.69 -20.36
C PHE A 159 1.20 6.57 -21.59
N SER A 160 1.55 6.14 -22.81
CA SER A 160 1.31 6.97 -24.01
C SER A 160 -0.16 7.14 -24.36
N VAL A 161 -1.05 6.31 -23.82
CA VAL A 161 -2.50 6.45 -24.02
C VAL A 161 -3.16 7.34 -22.96
N ALA A 162 -2.48 7.60 -21.84
CA ALA A 162 -3.02 8.45 -20.78
C ALA A 162 -3.05 9.92 -21.24
N ALA A 163 -4.07 10.65 -20.81
CA ALA A 163 -4.21 12.09 -21.07
C ALA A 163 -4.20 12.95 -19.78
N ALA A 164 -4.23 12.30 -18.62
CA ALA A 164 -4.28 12.99 -17.33
C ALA A 164 -2.96 13.69 -17.00
N ARG A 165 -3.05 14.81 -16.27
CA ARG A 165 -1.93 15.43 -15.57
C ARG A 165 -1.60 14.65 -14.30
N PHE A 166 -0.34 14.34 -14.03
CA PHE A 166 0.05 13.50 -12.88
C PHE A 166 0.79 14.28 -11.80
N MET A 167 0.46 14.01 -10.54
CA MET A 167 1.31 14.29 -9.38
C MET A 167 1.59 12.99 -8.64
N VAL A 168 2.78 12.43 -8.85
CA VAL A 168 3.23 11.21 -8.18
C VAL A 168 3.86 11.58 -6.84
N ILE A 169 3.37 10.98 -5.75
CA ILE A 169 3.89 11.24 -4.40
C ILE A 169 4.46 9.95 -3.79
N SER A 170 5.69 10.01 -3.30
CA SER A 170 6.32 8.94 -2.51
C SER A 170 6.72 9.43 -1.12
N PHE A 171 7.06 8.51 -0.23
CA PHE A 171 7.46 8.81 1.15
C PHE A 171 8.82 8.20 1.45
N THR A 172 9.71 8.97 2.10
CA THR A 172 11.13 8.59 2.28
C THR A 172 11.35 7.31 3.08
N SER A 173 10.47 7.01 4.03
CA SER A 173 10.56 5.80 4.86
C SER A 173 9.69 4.64 4.37
N ASP A 174 8.96 4.80 3.27
CA ASP A 174 8.17 3.70 2.69
C ASP A 174 9.12 2.63 2.13
N TRP A 175 9.05 1.45 2.72
CA TRP A 175 9.84 0.30 2.28
C TRP A 175 8.98 -0.76 1.58
N LEU A 176 7.65 -0.66 1.65
CA LEU A 176 6.73 -1.53 0.92
C LEU A 176 6.67 -1.11 -0.56
N TYR A 177 6.53 0.19 -0.82
CA TYR A 177 6.66 0.80 -2.14
C TYR A 177 7.71 1.92 -2.12
N PRO A 178 9.00 1.56 -2.19
CA PRO A 178 10.07 2.52 -2.04
C PRO A 178 10.07 3.57 -3.16
N THR A 179 10.60 4.76 -2.85
CA THR A 179 10.65 5.90 -3.78
C THR A 179 11.20 5.53 -5.16
N TYR A 180 12.15 4.59 -5.28
CA TYR A 180 12.68 4.21 -6.59
C TYR A 180 11.59 3.72 -7.55
N GLN A 181 10.53 3.04 -7.07
CA GLN A 181 9.42 2.58 -7.90
C GLN A 181 8.60 3.76 -8.44
N SER A 182 8.38 4.78 -7.61
CA SER A 182 7.75 6.05 -8.05
C SER A 182 8.63 6.81 -9.05
N ARG A 183 9.95 6.82 -8.86
CA ARG A 183 10.91 7.43 -9.80
C ARG A 183 10.90 6.70 -11.15
N GLU A 184 10.89 5.37 -11.16
CA GLU A 184 10.78 4.56 -12.39
C GLU A 184 9.48 4.87 -13.16
N MET A 185 8.35 4.96 -12.46
CA MET A 185 7.07 5.35 -13.04
C MET A 185 7.11 6.75 -13.67
N VAL A 186 7.63 7.75 -12.95
CA VAL A 186 7.76 9.12 -13.45
C VAL A 186 8.71 9.18 -14.64
N GLN A 187 9.82 8.44 -14.62
CA GLN A 187 10.73 8.34 -15.76
C GLN A 187 10.04 7.77 -16.99
N ALA A 188 9.18 6.76 -16.82
CA ALA A 188 8.40 6.20 -17.92
C ALA A 188 7.41 7.21 -18.50
N MET A 189 6.67 7.93 -17.65
CA MET A 189 5.76 8.99 -18.06
C MET A 189 6.49 10.10 -18.84
N LYS A 190 7.64 10.56 -18.34
CA LYS A 190 8.45 11.61 -18.97
C LYS A 190 9.07 11.18 -20.31
N LYS A 191 9.50 9.92 -20.43
CA LYS A 191 10.06 9.38 -21.67
C LYS A 191 9.07 9.40 -22.84
N GLY A 192 7.77 9.32 -22.57
CA GLY A 192 6.73 9.47 -23.59
C GLY A 192 6.58 10.90 -24.13
N GLY A 193 7.06 11.90 -23.40
CA GLY A 193 7.13 13.30 -23.83
C GLY A 193 5.82 14.10 -23.84
N LEU A 194 4.66 13.43 -23.69
CA LEU A 194 3.34 14.05 -23.80
C LEU A 194 2.65 14.34 -22.46
N LEU A 195 3.06 13.65 -21.39
CA LEU A 195 2.42 13.78 -20.08
C LEU A 195 3.04 14.92 -19.26
N ASP A 196 2.18 15.78 -18.73
CA ASP A 196 2.57 16.68 -17.64
C ASP A 196 2.61 15.88 -16.32
N VAL A 197 3.81 15.69 -15.79
CA VAL A 197 4.05 14.90 -14.58
C VAL A 197 4.97 15.65 -13.61
N SER A 198 4.46 15.82 -12.41
CA SER A 198 5.20 16.27 -11.23
C SER A 198 5.50 15.10 -10.29
N PHE A 199 6.66 15.16 -9.64
CA PHE A 199 7.07 14.17 -8.64
C PHE A 199 7.43 14.87 -7.33
N CYS A 200 6.90 14.37 -6.23
CA CYS A 200 7.22 14.87 -4.90
C CYS A 200 7.57 13.71 -3.96
N GLU A 201 8.77 13.75 -3.41
CA GLU A 201 9.16 12.89 -2.30
C GLU A 201 8.90 13.64 -0.99
N VAL A 202 7.98 13.10 -0.18
CA VAL A 202 7.60 13.67 1.12
C VAL A 202 8.42 12.97 2.21
N GLU A 203 9.14 13.76 2.98
CA GLU A 203 9.83 13.25 4.16
C GLU A 203 8.79 12.86 5.23
N ALA A 204 8.80 11.58 5.62
CA ALA A 204 7.92 11.04 6.64
C ALA A 204 8.62 9.88 7.35
N GLN A 205 8.29 9.66 8.63
CA GLN A 205 8.89 8.61 9.46
C GLN A 205 8.00 7.38 9.63
N TRP A 206 6.78 7.40 9.08
CA TRP A 206 5.75 6.41 9.39
C TRP A 206 5.66 5.25 8.41
N GLY A 207 6.64 5.10 7.52
CA GLY A 207 6.63 4.05 6.52
C GLY A 207 5.55 4.25 5.46
N HIS A 208 4.98 3.14 5.03
CA HIS A 208 3.92 3.11 4.02
C HIS A 208 2.65 3.83 4.50
N ASP A 209 2.33 3.79 5.80
CA ASP A 209 1.13 4.44 6.35
C ASP A 209 1.22 5.99 6.36
N ALA A 210 2.35 6.58 5.94
CA ALA A 210 2.55 8.03 5.94
C ALA A 210 1.49 8.81 5.16
N PHE A 211 0.88 8.23 4.11
CA PHE A 211 -0.19 8.89 3.34
C PHE A 211 -1.54 8.93 4.06
N LEU A 212 -1.72 8.14 5.12
CA LEU A 212 -2.94 8.10 5.94
C LEU A 212 -2.86 9.02 7.16
N LEU A 213 -1.67 9.55 7.46
CA LEU A 213 -1.42 10.34 8.66
C LEU A 213 -1.40 11.85 8.32
N PRO A 214 -1.81 12.72 9.26
CA PRO A 214 -1.77 14.15 9.07
C PRO A 214 -0.37 14.64 8.68
N ASN A 215 -0.28 15.35 7.56
CA ASN A 215 0.96 15.93 7.06
C ASN A 215 0.65 17.25 6.32
N GLU A 216 1.08 18.38 6.88
CA GLU A 216 0.80 19.71 6.31
C GLU A 216 1.46 19.88 4.93
N ARG A 217 2.67 19.35 4.75
CA ARG A 217 3.37 19.40 3.46
C ARG A 217 2.59 18.65 2.38
N LEU A 218 2.12 17.43 2.68
CA LEU A 218 1.27 16.66 1.77
C LEU A 218 -0.02 17.42 1.44
N THR A 219 -0.68 17.98 2.46
CA THR A 219 -1.92 18.74 2.31
C THR A 219 -1.75 19.93 1.37
N ASN A 220 -0.67 20.71 1.56
CA ASN A 220 -0.38 21.89 0.74
C ASN A 220 0.00 21.52 -0.70
N LEU A 221 0.74 20.43 -0.91
CA LEU A 221 1.07 19.92 -2.24
C LEU A 221 -0.19 19.50 -3.01
N VAL A 222 -1.05 18.68 -2.39
CA VAL A 222 -2.30 18.21 -3.00
C VAL A 222 -3.24 19.38 -3.30
N ARG A 223 -3.41 20.31 -2.36
CA ARG A 223 -4.23 21.51 -2.57
C ARG A 223 -3.71 22.34 -3.74
N GLY A 224 -2.42 22.67 -3.77
CA GLY A 224 -1.83 23.49 -4.82
C GLY A 224 -1.95 22.85 -6.21
N PHE A 225 -1.80 21.52 -6.29
CA PHE A 225 -1.98 20.78 -7.53
C PHE A 225 -3.44 20.82 -8.02
N ILE A 226 -4.40 20.50 -7.15
CA ILE A 226 -5.83 20.53 -7.51
C ILE A 226 -6.27 21.94 -7.89
N ASP A 227 -5.83 22.97 -7.16
CA ASP A 227 -6.13 24.37 -7.47
C ASP A 227 -5.58 24.77 -8.85
N SER A 228 -4.39 24.29 -9.23
CA SER A 228 -3.84 24.51 -10.56
C SER A 228 -4.69 23.85 -11.64
N VAL A 229 -5.02 22.56 -11.47
CA VAL A 229 -5.84 21.81 -12.44
C VAL A 229 -7.22 22.47 -12.61
N TYR A 230 -7.82 22.93 -11.51
CA TYR A 230 -9.11 23.61 -11.55
C TYR A 230 -9.07 24.95 -12.30
N ARG A 231 -7.97 25.70 -12.20
CA ARG A 231 -7.77 26.93 -12.98
C ARG A 231 -7.58 26.64 -14.47
N ASP A 232 -6.83 25.60 -14.81
CA ASP A 232 -6.53 25.21 -16.19
C ASP A 232 -7.77 24.63 -16.91
N ALA A 233 -8.72 24.07 -16.16
CA ALA A 233 -9.97 23.50 -16.67
C ALA A 233 -11.10 24.51 -16.90
N LYS A 234 -10.93 25.77 -16.47
CA LYS A 234 -11.86 26.88 -16.73
C LYS A 234 -11.51 27.59 -18.03
#